data_AF-A0A9E3P106-F1
#
_entry.id   AF-A0A9E3P106-F1
#
_cell.length_a   1.000
_cell.length_b   1.000
_cell.length_c   1.000
_cell.angle_alpha   90.00
_cell.angle_beta   90.00
_cell.angle_gamma   90.00
#
_symmetry.space_group_name_H-M   'P 1'
#
loop_
_entity.id
_entity.type
_entity.pdbx_description
1 polymer ?
#
loop_
_entity_poly.entity_id
_entity_poly.type
_entity_poly.pdbx_seq_one_letter_code
_entity_poly.pdbx_strand_id
1 'polypeptide(L)'
;MGVLVRTSGLMVLGVALTCACAKGADVEGIDEEVDADGGAPDGSVVPRGDGGPAEGGDASFGDAGDACADALTKITFDFESGAQGFTHGNSDDMTTPAWDYDEWSLGTSTVGSACKSGNCFGAKLAENYVQCHRGYLSSPPIDLSACKGRKIAIVFHHAYAYWTGTYASQTWADGGVFEVSADGNAWQVPSGTYPGQVKINPDRGPLYACANATGFGVNGKPGFIGKQVATLRTEIQLPASVVTDKMRFRFSTAAGVSTATTNAAASRVNTDFGWRIDDISFVPK
;
A
#
# COMPACT_ATOMS: atom_id res chain seq x y z
N MET A 1 31.42 62.42 12.21
CA MET A 1 30.79 61.83 11.01
C MET A 1 31.84 61.01 10.28
N GLY A 2 31.73 59.68 10.34
CA GLY A 2 32.65 58.77 9.66
C GLY A 2 31.85 57.54 9.24
N VAL A 3 31.55 57.45 7.95
CA VAL A 3 30.82 56.34 7.33
C VAL A 3 31.84 55.28 6.97
N LEU A 4 31.73 54.09 7.55
CA LEU A 4 32.51 52.91 7.18
C LEU A 4 31.61 51.94 6.43
N VAL A 5 31.71 51.93 5.10
CA VAL A 5 31.11 50.92 4.23
C VAL A 5 32.06 49.73 4.17
N ARG A 6 31.61 48.55 4.62
CA ARG A 6 32.29 47.28 4.36
C ARG A 6 31.45 46.47 3.38
N THR A 7 31.95 46.36 2.15
CA THR A 7 31.56 45.38 1.14
C THR A 7 32.63 44.30 1.07
N SER A 8 32.24 43.06 1.33
CA SER A 8 33.02 41.83 1.07
C SER A 8 31.97 40.71 1.04
N GLY A 9 31.80 39.87 0.03
CA GLY A 9 32.64 39.46 -1.08
C GLY A 9 32.29 37.98 -1.28
N LEU A 10 31.31 37.70 -2.15
CA LEU A 10 30.75 36.37 -2.36
C LEU A 10 31.66 35.60 -3.34
N MET A 11 32.43 34.62 -2.85
CA MET A 11 33.11 33.63 -3.70
C MET A 11 32.11 32.53 -4.08
N VAL A 12 31.77 32.44 -5.36
CA VAL A 12 31.05 31.30 -5.94
C VAL A 12 32.10 30.33 -6.48
N LEU A 13 32.27 29.18 -5.82
CA LEU A 13 33.11 28.10 -6.30
C LEU A 13 32.24 27.16 -7.16
N GLY A 14 32.39 27.25 -8.48
CA GLY A 14 31.74 26.35 -9.43
C GLY A 14 32.46 25.01 -9.47
N VAL A 15 31.79 23.93 -9.06
CA VAL A 15 32.24 22.55 -9.28
C VAL A 15 31.44 21.99 -10.46
N ALA A 16 32.12 21.83 -11.60
CA ALA A 16 31.59 21.11 -12.75
C ALA A 16 31.71 19.61 -12.48
N LEU A 17 30.57 18.92 -12.39
CA LEU A 17 30.52 17.46 -12.27
C LEU A 17 30.26 16.87 -13.67
N THR A 18 31.26 16.21 -14.24
CA THR A 18 31.16 15.49 -15.52
C THR A 18 30.44 14.17 -15.32
N CYS A 19 29.34 13.98 -16.07
CA CYS A 19 28.58 12.72 -16.14
C CYS A 19 29.35 11.71 -17.00
N ALA A 20 29.73 10.56 -16.42
CA ALA A 20 30.21 9.40 -17.17
C ALA A 20 29.05 8.42 -17.36
N CYS A 21 28.56 8.29 -18.60
CA CYS A 21 27.61 7.25 -18.98
C CYS A 21 28.34 5.91 -19.08
N ALA A 22 28.02 4.96 -18.21
CA ALA A 22 28.40 3.56 -18.38
C ALA A 22 27.35 2.88 -19.29
N LYS A 23 27.80 2.42 -20.47
CA LYS A 23 27.07 1.51 -21.35
C LYS A 23 26.89 0.16 -20.64
N GLY A 24 25.64 -0.24 -20.43
CA GLY A 24 25.28 -1.60 -20.05
C GLY A 24 25.36 -2.53 -21.27
N ALA A 25 25.95 -3.70 -21.05
CA ALA A 25 26.24 -4.72 -22.03
C ALA A 25 24.99 -5.52 -22.45
N ASP A 26 24.97 -5.89 -23.72
CA ASP A 26 24.07 -6.87 -24.31
C ASP A 26 24.34 -8.27 -23.72
N VAL A 27 23.28 -9.01 -23.38
CA VAL A 27 23.34 -10.46 -23.16
C VAL A 27 22.39 -11.10 -24.17
N GLU A 28 22.99 -11.65 -25.22
CA GLU A 28 22.37 -12.58 -26.17
C GLU A 28 22.39 -14.02 -25.63
N GLY A 29 21.40 -14.80 -26.06
CA GLY A 29 21.35 -16.28 -25.98
C GLY A 29 20.70 -16.80 -24.69
N ILE A 30 19.90 -17.88 -24.69
CA ILE A 30 19.92 -19.05 -25.57
C ILE A 30 18.52 -19.69 -25.54
N ASP A 31 18.11 -20.18 -26.71
CA ASP A 31 16.98 -21.08 -26.96
C ASP A 31 17.03 -22.37 -26.12
N GLU A 32 15.86 -22.88 -25.73
CA GLU A 32 15.61 -24.33 -25.80
C GLU A 32 14.10 -24.59 -25.96
N GLU A 33 13.71 -24.98 -27.17
CA GLU A 33 12.46 -25.68 -27.46
C GLU A 33 12.48 -27.06 -26.78
N VAL A 34 11.41 -27.43 -26.10
CA VAL A 34 11.10 -28.84 -25.82
C VAL A 34 9.63 -29.09 -26.07
N ASP A 35 9.32 -29.51 -27.30
CA ASP A 35 8.16 -30.33 -27.61
C ASP A 35 8.54 -31.81 -27.42
N ALA A 36 7.68 -32.58 -26.75
CA ALA A 36 7.20 -33.90 -27.20
C ALA A 36 6.51 -34.68 -26.07
N ASP A 37 5.22 -34.97 -26.31
CA ASP A 37 4.57 -36.28 -26.24
C ASP A 37 4.91 -37.29 -25.12
N GLY A 38 3.84 -37.78 -24.50
CA GLY A 38 3.73 -39.22 -24.26
C GLY A 38 3.01 -39.65 -22.98
N GLY A 39 1.91 -40.38 -23.18
CA GLY A 39 1.63 -41.55 -22.33
C GLY A 39 0.45 -41.46 -21.38
N ALA A 40 -0.74 -41.83 -21.88
CA ALA A 40 -1.74 -42.51 -21.06
C ALA A 40 -1.25 -43.92 -20.71
N PRO A 41 -1.62 -44.46 -19.54
CA PRO A 41 -2.22 -45.79 -19.56
C PRO A 41 -3.52 -45.90 -18.74
N ASP A 42 -4.48 -46.51 -19.44
CA ASP A 42 -5.48 -47.49 -19.04
C ASP A 42 -5.40 -48.09 -17.61
N GLY A 43 -6.56 -48.10 -16.94
CA GLY A 43 -7.12 -49.36 -16.42
C GLY A 43 -6.82 -49.75 -14.99
N SER A 44 -7.78 -49.54 -14.08
CA SER A 44 -8.24 -50.65 -13.22
C SER A 44 -9.64 -50.41 -12.66
N VAL A 45 -10.48 -51.39 -12.97
CA VAL A 45 -11.83 -51.63 -12.50
C VAL A 45 -11.77 -52.15 -11.06
N VAL A 46 -12.60 -51.61 -10.17
CA VAL A 46 -12.94 -52.26 -8.90
C VAL A 46 -14.47 -52.42 -8.77
N PRO A 47 -14.95 -53.51 -8.14
CA PRO A 47 -16.28 -54.05 -8.37
C PRO A 47 -17.37 -53.39 -7.54
N ARG A 48 -18.59 -53.43 -8.09
CA ARG A 48 -19.88 -53.31 -7.40
C ARG A 48 -19.92 -54.19 -6.14
N GLY A 49 -20.23 -53.57 -5.01
CA GLY A 49 -20.81 -54.23 -3.85
C GLY A 49 -22.25 -53.75 -3.68
N ASP A 50 -23.20 -54.62 -3.99
CA ASP A 50 -24.63 -54.44 -3.74
C ASP A 50 -24.97 -54.77 -2.28
N GLY A 51 -25.84 -53.97 -1.67
CA GLY A 51 -26.91 -54.48 -0.80
C GLY A 51 -26.72 -54.38 0.72
N GLY A 52 -27.43 -53.41 1.32
CA GLY A 52 -27.80 -53.44 2.75
C GLY A 52 -28.63 -52.22 3.16
N PRO A 53 -29.93 -52.36 3.47
CA PRO A 53 -30.81 -51.24 3.77
C PRO A 53 -30.88 -50.96 5.29
N ALA A 54 -30.74 -49.69 5.66
CA ALA A 54 -31.25 -49.11 6.90
C ALA A 54 -31.38 -47.60 6.63
N GLU A 55 -32.56 -47.09 6.33
CA GLU A 55 -33.47 -46.54 7.35
C GLU A 55 -32.72 -45.75 8.43
N GLY A 56 -32.49 -44.50 8.09
CA GLY A 56 -32.04 -43.45 8.99
C GLY A 56 -32.18 -42.16 8.21
N GLY A 57 -33.38 -41.57 8.26
CA GLY A 57 -33.61 -40.24 7.71
C GLY A 57 -32.71 -39.25 8.44
N ASP A 58 -31.53 -39.00 7.88
CA ASP A 58 -30.85 -37.75 8.13
C ASP A 58 -31.78 -36.68 7.61
N ALA A 59 -32.48 -36.06 8.57
CA ALA A 59 -32.83 -34.67 8.44
C ALA A 59 -31.53 -33.98 8.02
N SER A 60 -31.40 -33.74 6.72
CA SER A 60 -30.62 -32.64 6.18
C SER A 60 -31.16 -31.40 6.88
N PHE A 61 -30.67 -31.16 8.10
CA PHE A 61 -30.54 -29.83 8.65
C PHE A 61 -29.73 -29.11 7.59
N GLY A 62 -30.43 -28.43 6.67
CA GLY A 62 -29.79 -27.62 5.66
C GLY A 62 -28.73 -26.81 6.38
N ASP A 63 -27.48 -26.92 5.93
CA ASP A 63 -26.33 -26.19 6.46
C ASP A 63 -26.84 -24.83 6.89
N ALA A 64 -26.95 -24.61 8.20
CA ALA A 64 -27.20 -23.29 8.72
C ALA A 64 -25.98 -22.51 8.26
N GLY A 65 -26.17 -21.74 7.17
CA GLY A 65 -25.12 -21.15 6.38
C GLY A 65 -24.08 -20.55 7.30
N ASP A 66 -22.80 -20.79 7.01
CA ASP A 66 -21.70 -20.29 7.81
C ASP A 66 -21.86 -18.77 7.96
N ALA A 67 -22.42 -18.34 9.10
CA ALA A 67 -22.85 -16.96 9.30
C ALA A 67 -21.67 -15.99 9.15
N CYS A 68 -20.44 -16.47 9.40
CA CYS A 68 -19.24 -15.73 9.09
C CYS A 68 -19.05 -15.58 7.58
N ALA A 69 -19.07 -16.66 6.80
CA ALA A 69 -18.93 -16.59 5.33
C ALA A 69 -20.02 -15.70 4.69
N ASP A 70 -21.26 -15.80 5.16
CA ASP A 70 -22.37 -14.94 4.71
C ASP A 70 -22.18 -13.47 5.09
N ALA A 71 -21.53 -13.18 6.22
CA ALA A 71 -21.16 -11.82 6.60
C ALA A 71 -20.03 -11.28 5.71
N LEU A 72 -18.98 -12.08 5.47
CA LEU A 72 -17.82 -11.67 4.67
C LEU A 72 -18.19 -11.35 3.21
N THR A 73 -19.07 -12.12 2.59
CA THR A 73 -19.50 -11.90 1.19
C THR A 73 -20.26 -10.58 0.98
N LYS A 74 -20.78 -9.98 2.06
CA LYS A 74 -21.46 -8.68 2.02
C LYS A 74 -20.52 -7.49 2.19
N ILE A 75 -19.25 -7.75 2.54
CA ILE A 75 -18.25 -6.71 2.80
C ILE A 75 -17.27 -6.67 1.63
N THR A 76 -17.63 -5.87 0.63
CA THR A 76 -16.80 -5.59 -0.54
C THR A 76 -16.75 -4.10 -0.80
N PHE A 77 -15.57 -3.58 -1.11
CA PHE A 77 -15.35 -2.20 -1.50
C PHE A 77 -14.64 -2.15 -2.85
N ASP A 78 -15.37 -1.82 -3.91
CA ASP A 78 -14.92 -1.75 -5.31
C ASP A 78 -14.75 -0.31 -5.81
N PHE A 79 -15.14 0.68 -5.00
CA PHE A 79 -15.05 2.11 -5.28
C PHE A 79 -15.76 2.64 -6.56
N GLU A 80 -16.42 1.78 -7.34
CA GLU A 80 -17.12 2.16 -8.56
C GLU A 80 -18.39 2.98 -8.30
N SER A 81 -18.95 2.83 -7.10
CA SER A 81 -20.13 3.56 -6.63
C SER A 81 -19.80 4.76 -5.75
N GLY A 82 -18.52 5.10 -5.59
CA GLY A 82 -18.05 6.18 -4.73
C GLY A 82 -17.19 5.72 -3.56
N ALA A 83 -17.04 6.57 -2.54
CA ALA A 83 -16.12 6.32 -1.43
C ALA A 83 -16.53 5.16 -0.49
N GLN A 84 -17.78 4.69 -0.57
CA GLN A 84 -18.29 3.57 0.24
C GLN A 84 -18.01 3.71 1.76
N GLY A 85 -18.10 4.94 2.26
CA GLY A 85 -17.87 5.27 3.68
C GLY A 85 -16.41 5.44 4.08
N PHE A 86 -15.46 5.29 3.15
CA PHE A 86 -14.06 5.61 3.42
C PHE A 86 -13.89 7.10 3.66
N THR A 87 -12.94 7.40 4.54
CA THR A 87 -12.51 8.76 4.85
C THR A 87 -11.01 8.83 4.76
N HIS A 88 -10.48 9.99 4.42
CA HIS A 88 -9.04 10.22 4.43
C HIS A 88 -8.73 11.54 5.15
N GLY A 89 -7.47 11.69 5.55
CA GLY A 89 -7.02 12.85 6.29
C GLY A 89 -5.52 12.84 6.54
N ASN A 90 -5.05 13.93 7.14
CA ASN A 90 -3.67 14.05 7.59
C ASN A 90 -3.41 13.10 8.76
N SER A 91 -2.28 12.41 8.72
CA SER A 91 -1.73 11.68 9.87
C SER A 91 -0.91 12.62 10.77
N ASP A 92 -0.63 12.15 11.99
CA ASP A 92 0.31 12.77 12.94
C ASP A 92 -0.07 14.17 13.46
N ASP A 93 -1.39 14.44 13.55
CA ASP A 93 -1.96 15.68 14.11
C ASP A 93 -1.39 16.97 13.50
N MET A 94 -1.04 16.93 12.22
CA MET A 94 -0.50 18.07 11.49
C MET A 94 -1.58 19.14 11.27
N THR A 95 -1.51 20.27 12.00
CA THR A 95 -2.63 21.22 12.10
C THR A 95 -2.68 22.37 11.08
N THR A 96 -1.69 22.63 10.19
CA THR A 96 -1.69 23.87 9.35
C THR A 96 -0.55 23.96 8.30
N PRO A 97 -0.59 24.85 7.27
CA PRO A 97 -1.51 24.86 6.12
C PRO A 97 -0.80 25.02 4.75
N ALA A 98 0.54 24.96 4.69
CA ALA A 98 1.29 25.30 3.47
C ALA A 98 1.51 24.12 2.52
N TRP A 99 1.21 22.90 2.98
CA TRP A 99 1.45 21.67 2.22
C TRP A 99 0.23 20.78 2.23
N ASP A 100 -0.02 20.15 1.09
CA ASP A 100 -1.05 19.13 0.94
C ASP A 100 -0.52 17.82 1.53
N TYR A 101 -0.85 17.58 2.79
CA TYR A 101 -0.40 16.40 3.53
C TYR A 101 -1.25 15.17 3.25
N ASP A 102 -2.42 15.32 2.65
CA ASP A 102 -3.36 14.25 2.35
C ASP A 102 -3.73 14.27 0.88
N GLU A 103 -3.05 13.44 0.10
CA GLU A 103 -3.25 13.37 -1.34
C GLU A 103 -4.18 12.23 -1.74
N TRP A 104 -4.84 11.57 -0.78
CA TRP A 104 -5.80 10.53 -1.11
C TRP A 104 -6.95 11.14 -1.91
N SER A 105 -7.24 10.51 -3.04
CA SER A 105 -8.32 10.90 -3.93
C SER A 105 -8.97 9.66 -4.50
N LEU A 106 -10.27 9.75 -4.75
CA LEU A 106 -11.06 8.71 -5.41
C LEU A 106 -11.30 9.08 -6.88
N GLY A 107 -11.16 8.11 -7.77
CA GLY A 107 -11.47 8.24 -9.19
C GLY A 107 -10.59 7.36 -10.06
N THR A 108 -10.52 7.69 -11.35
CA THR A 108 -9.67 6.99 -12.31
C THR A 108 -8.24 7.51 -12.28
N SER A 109 -7.27 6.61 -12.17
CA SER A 109 -5.84 6.92 -12.28
C SER A 109 -5.49 7.32 -13.72
N THR A 110 -4.87 8.49 -13.91
CA THR A 110 -4.31 8.92 -15.21
C THR A 110 -2.78 8.90 -15.24
N VAL A 111 -2.15 8.59 -14.10
CA VAL A 111 -0.69 8.45 -13.95
C VAL A 111 -0.36 7.15 -13.19
N GLY A 112 0.64 6.43 -13.69
CA GLY A 112 1.09 5.17 -13.11
C GLY A 112 0.19 4.00 -13.50
N SER A 113 -0.05 3.11 -12.56
CA SER A 113 -0.88 1.92 -12.77
C SER A 113 -2.37 2.28 -12.87
N ALA A 114 -3.08 1.58 -13.75
CA ALA A 114 -4.53 1.63 -13.80
C ALA A 114 -5.14 0.98 -12.55
N CYS A 115 -6.32 1.47 -12.15
CA CYS A 115 -7.16 0.81 -11.16
C CYS A 115 -7.60 -0.58 -11.69
N LYS A 116 -7.93 -1.49 -10.78
CA LYS A 116 -8.33 -2.87 -11.11
C LYS A 116 -9.70 -2.89 -11.78
N SER A 117 -10.67 -2.15 -11.23
CA SER A 117 -12.07 -2.11 -11.68
C SER A 117 -12.44 -0.83 -12.46
N GLY A 118 -11.58 0.19 -12.41
CA GLY A 118 -11.74 1.45 -13.15
C GLY A 118 -11.50 2.66 -12.26
N ASN A 119 -12.18 2.72 -11.12
CA ASN A 119 -11.95 3.68 -10.06
C ASN A 119 -11.17 3.04 -8.91
N CYS A 120 -10.38 3.85 -8.22
CA CYS A 120 -9.68 3.42 -7.03
C CYS A 120 -9.37 4.62 -6.14
N PHE A 121 -9.02 4.35 -4.88
CA PHE A 121 -8.35 5.37 -4.09
C PHE A 121 -6.86 5.40 -4.45
N GLY A 122 -6.30 6.60 -4.55
CA GLY A 122 -4.87 6.73 -4.72
C GLY A 122 -4.29 8.03 -4.18
N ALA A 123 -3.01 7.96 -3.80
CA ALA A 123 -2.20 9.14 -3.51
C ALA A 123 -1.99 9.92 -4.81
N LYS A 124 -2.83 10.94 -5.04
CA LYS A 124 -2.85 11.80 -6.23
C LYS A 124 -3.09 11.04 -7.54
N LEU A 125 -4.32 10.96 -8.02
CA LEU A 125 -4.65 10.13 -9.19
C LEU A 125 -4.10 10.66 -10.54
N ALA A 126 -3.86 11.97 -10.62
CA ALA A 126 -3.47 12.64 -11.87
C ALA A 126 -2.00 13.11 -11.91
N GLU A 127 -1.25 12.93 -10.84
CA GLU A 127 0.15 13.34 -10.74
C GLU A 127 0.90 12.40 -9.79
N ASN A 128 2.22 12.55 -9.71
CA ASN A 128 3.02 11.89 -8.69
C ASN A 128 2.70 12.45 -7.29
N TYR A 129 2.94 11.68 -6.23
CA TYR A 129 2.76 12.15 -4.85
C TYR A 129 3.77 13.26 -4.49
N VAL A 130 3.51 14.08 -3.46
CA VAL A 130 4.52 15.04 -2.94
C VAL A 130 5.37 14.42 -1.85
N GLN A 131 6.65 14.76 -1.85
CA GLN A 131 7.47 14.73 -0.64
C GLN A 131 6.74 15.48 0.47
N CYS A 132 6.92 15.02 1.70
CA CYS A 132 6.12 15.41 2.86
C CYS A 132 4.67 14.90 2.87
N HIS A 133 4.17 14.14 1.89
CA HIS A 133 2.87 13.48 2.01
C HIS A 133 2.79 12.68 3.34
N ARG A 134 1.65 12.78 4.04
CA ARG A 134 1.35 12.18 5.35
C ARG A 134 -0.15 11.89 5.46
N GLY A 135 -0.68 11.11 4.53
CA GLY A 135 -2.11 10.83 4.45
C GLY A 135 -2.47 9.46 5.01
N TYR A 136 -3.67 9.31 5.54
CA TYR A 136 -4.30 8.01 5.72
C TYR A 136 -5.60 7.91 4.94
N LEU A 137 -5.94 6.71 4.51
CA LEU A 137 -7.25 6.31 3.99
C LEU A 137 -7.83 5.25 4.91
N SER A 138 -8.91 5.57 5.63
CA SER A 138 -9.53 4.70 6.63
C SER A 138 -10.89 4.18 6.16
N SER A 139 -11.12 2.89 6.42
CA SER A 139 -12.42 2.24 6.21
C SER A 139 -13.51 2.81 7.13
N PRO A 140 -14.79 2.63 6.78
CA PRO A 140 -15.88 2.70 7.76
C PRO A 140 -15.72 1.59 8.83
N PRO A 141 -16.49 1.62 9.94
CA PRO A 141 -16.61 0.48 10.83
C PRO A 141 -17.14 -0.75 10.09
N ILE A 142 -16.57 -1.91 10.38
CA ILE A 142 -16.94 -3.20 9.78
C ILE A 142 -17.33 -4.15 10.91
N ASP A 143 -18.52 -4.72 10.78
CA ASP A 143 -19.03 -5.70 11.73
C ASP A 143 -18.58 -7.11 11.34
N LEU A 144 -17.59 -7.63 12.07
CA LEU A 144 -17.10 -9.01 11.96
C LEU A 144 -17.51 -9.87 13.17
N SER A 145 -18.56 -9.48 13.90
CA SER A 145 -19.01 -10.20 15.11
C SER A 145 -19.37 -11.66 14.84
N ALA A 146 -19.97 -11.95 13.68
CA ALA A 146 -20.27 -13.31 13.22
C ALA A 146 -19.02 -14.18 12.98
N CYS A 147 -17.86 -13.56 12.82
CA CYS A 147 -16.57 -14.23 12.57
C CYS A 147 -15.68 -14.36 13.80
N LYS A 148 -16.19 -14.02 15.00
CA LYS A 148 -15.40 -14.08 16.24
C LYS A 148 -14.81 -15.47 16.46
N GLY A 149 -13.50 -15.52 16.74
CA GLY A 149 -12.75 -16.77 16.96
C GLY A 149 -12.32 -17.50 15.68
N ARG A 150 -12.68 -16.99 14.49
CA ARG A 150 -12.24 -17.50 13.20
C ARG A 150 -10.96 -16.77 12.75
N LYS A 151 -10.18 -17.42 11.88
CA LYS A 151 -9.10 -16.73 11.16
C LYS A 151 -9.70 -16.09 9.92
N ILE A 152 -9.42 -14.80 9.74
CA ILE A 152 -9.92 -13.99 8.64
C ILE A 152 -8.74 -13.28 8.01
N ALA A 153 -8.76 -13.12 6.69
CA ALA A 153 -7.84 -12.23 5.99
C ALA A 153 -8.62 -11.15 5.27
N ILE A 154 -7.99 -9.98 5.18
CA ILE A 154 -8.38 -8.95 4.24
C ILE A 154 -7.62 -9.16 2.94
N VAL A 155 -8.31 -8.95 1.83
CA VAL A 155 -7.79 -9.03 0.47
C VAL A 155 -8.00 -7.67 -0.17
N PHE A 156 -6.99 -7.17 -0.88
CA PHE A 156 -7.12 -5.95 -1.66
C PHE A 156 -6.21 -6.00 -2.89
N HIS A 157 -6.61 -5.30 -3.94
CA HIS A 157 -5.76 -5.05 -5.10
C HIS A 157 -5.02 -3.73 -4.91
N HIS A 158 -3.74 -3.71 -5.24
CA HIS A 158 -2.97 -2.48 -5.14
C HIS A 158 -1.76 -2.46 -6.07
N ALA A 159 -1.33 -1.25 -6.40
CA ALA A 159 -0.06 -0.96 -7.04
C ALA A 159 0.59 0.21 -6.30
N TYR A 160 1.92 0.23 -6.22
CA TYR A 160 2.62 1.33 -5.58
C TYR A 160 3.95 1.63 -6.26
N ALA A 161 4.35 2.89 -6.24
CA ALA A 161 5.68 3.33 -6.60
C ALA A 161 6.09 4.47 -5.67
N TYR A 162 7.06 4.17 -4.81
CA TYR A 162 7.64 5.09 -3.86
C TYR A 162 9.09 5.35 -4.20
N TRP A 163 9.55 6.54 -3.84
CA TRP A 163 10.95 6.90 -3.91
C TRP A 163 11.77 6.04 -2.93
N THR A 164 12.90 5.55 -3.42
CA THR A 164 13.96 4.95 -2.62
C THR A 164 15.30 5.56 -3.04
N GLY A 165 16.20 5.77 -2.09
CA GLY A 165 17.48 6.37 -2.39
C GLY A 165 18.49 6.23 -1.27
N THR A 166 19.77 6.41 -1.60
CA THR A 166 20.85 6.36 -0.62
C THR A 166 21.37 7.76 -0.32
N TYR A 167 21.41 8.13 0.95
CA TYR A 167 21.95 9.39 1.42
C TYR A 167 22.67 9.20 2.75
N ALA A 168 23.82 9.85 2.93
CA ALA A 168 24.68 9.70 4.10
C ALA A 168 24.96 8.23 4.47
N SER A 169 25.25 7.41 3.45
CA SER A 169 25.49 5.96 3.57
C SER A 169 24.31 5.15 4.14
N GLN A 170 23.10 5.72 4.13
CA GLN A 170 21.88 5.06 4.54
C GLN A 170 20.89 5.00 3.39
N THR A 171 20.27 3.84 3.18
CA THR A 171 19.11 3.73 2.31
C THR A 171 17.89 4.29 3.04
N TRP A 172 17.11 5.08 2.32
CA TRP A 172 15.84 5.66 2.71
C TRP A 172 14.77 5.19 1.74
N ALA A 173 13.56 5.06 2.24
CA ALA A 173 12.41 4.61 1.50
C ALA A 173 11.16 5.32 2.00
N ASP A 174 10.52 6.07 1.11
CA ASP A 174 9.13 6.44 1.25
C ASP A 174 8.28 5.18 1.21
N GLY A 175 7.06 5.25 1.74
CA GLY A 175 6.22 4.07 1.72
C GLY A 175 4.87 4.22 2.38
N GLY A 176 4.14 3.12 2.33
CA GLY A 176 2.85 2.98 2.97
C GLY A 176 2.75 1.75 3.85
N VAL A 177 1.87 1.79 4.83
CA VAL A 177 1.58 0.70 5.76
C VAL A 177 0.10 0.39 5.75
N PHE A 178 -0.22 -0.89 5.91
CA PHE A 178 -1.57 -1.35 6.18
C PHE A 178 -1.72 -1.54 7.69
N GLU A 179 -2.69 -0.86 8.28
CA GLU A 179 -2.95 -0.89 9.72
C GLU A 179 -4.39 -1.32 10.00
N VAL A 180 -4.58 -2.00 11.13
CA VAL A 180 -5.87 -2.48 11.60
C VAL A 180 -6.13 -2.00 13.02
N SER A 181 -7.40 -1.85 13.35
CA SER A 181 -7.88 -1.48 14.68
C SER A 181 -9.16 -2.22 15.02
N ALA A 182 -9.34 -2.57 16.29
CA ALA A 182 -10.56 -3.19 16.79
C ALA A 182 -11.73 -2.21 16.89
N ASP A 183 -11.45 -0.90 16.93
CA ASP A 183 -12.44 0.16 17.18
C ASP A 183 -12.12 1.51 16.51
N GLY A 184 -10.92 1.67 15.93
CA GLY A 184 -10.41 2.91 15.34
C GLY A 184 -9.53 3.75 16.25
N ASN A 185 -9.31 3.35 17.51
CA ASN A 185 -8.55 4.12 18.49
C ASN A 185 -7.07 3.71 18.54
N ALA A 186 -6.80 2.41 18.55
CA ALA A 186 -5.44 1.86 18.58
C ALA A 186 -5.14 1.13 17.27
N TRP A 187 -4.09 1.57 16.56
CA TRP A 187 -3.71 1.05 15.25
C TRP A 187 -2.46 0.18 15.34
N GLN A 188 -2.47 -0.96 14.67
CA GLN A 188 -1.33 -1.87 14.58
C GLN A 188 -1.13 -2.38 13.16
N VAL A 189 0.12 -2.68 12.80
CA VAL A 189 0.43 -3.38 11.54
C VAL A 189 0.26 -4.89 11.80
N PRO A 190 -0.60 -5.60 11.07
CA PRO A 190 -0.70 -7.05 11.16
C PRO A 190 0.64 -7.75 10.91
N SER A 191 0.82 -8.95 11.45
CA SER A 191 1.94 -9.79 11.05
C SER A 191 1.75 -10.27 9.61
N GLY A 192 2.80 -10.23 8.79
CA GLY A 192 2.74 -10.68 7.41
C GLY A 192 4.06 -10.46 6.67
N THR A 193 4.07 -10.84 5.39
CA THR A 193 5.19 -10.55 4.50
C THR A 193 5.00 -9.16 3.90
N TYR A 194 5.94 -8.27 4.18
CA TYR A 194 5.98 -6.93 3.62
C TYR A 194 7.26 -6.75 2.77
N PRO A 195 7.21 -5.95 1.69
CA PRO A 195 8.38 -5.66 0.86
C PRO A 195 9.60 -5.12 1.63
N GLY A 196 9.37 -4.40 2.71
CA GLY A 196 10.45 -3.95 3.58
C GLY A 196 9.98 -3.06 4.72
N GLN A 197 10.88 -2.23 5.23
CA GLN A 197 10.60 -1.28 6.30
C GLN A 197 10.59 0.15 5.74
N VAL A 198 9.53 0.89 6.04
CA VAL A 198 9.46 2.31 5.70
C VAL A 198 10.54 3.05 6.48
N LYS A 199 11.38 3.82 5.77
CA LYS A 199 12.49 4.54 6.38
C LYS A 199 12.55 5.93 5.78
N ILE A 200 11.78 6.83 6.38
CA ILE A 200 11.55 8.18 5.86
C ILE A 200 12.81 9.02 6.02
N ASN A 201 13.31 9.60 4.92
CA ASN A 201 14.42 10.54 4.97
C ASN A 201 13.98 11.82 5.70
N PRO A 202 14.60 12.17 6.84
CA PRO A 202 14.22 13.35 7.59
C PRO A 202 14.87 14.63 7.05
N ASP A 203 15.84 14.59 6.14
CA ASP A 203 16.81 15.70 5.99
C ASP A 203 16.23 16.97 5.38
N ARG A 204 16.50 18.09 6.08
CA ARG A 204 15.97 19.44 5.93
C ARG A 204 17.11 20.46 5.99
N GLY A 205 17.78 20.65 4.86
CA GLY A 205 18.54 21.87 4.61
C GLY A 205 17.72 23.17 4.81
N PRO A 206 18.30 24.35 4.59
CA PRO A 206 17.72 25.63 5.02
C PRO A 206 16.48 26.10 4.25
N LEU A 207 16.09 25.45 3.15
CA LEU A 207 15.04 25.91 2.22
C LEU A 207 13.73 25.10 2.28
N TYR A 208 13.51 24.30 3.33
CA TYR A 208 12.43 23.32 3.36
C TYR A 208 11.18 23.84 4.05
N ALA A 209 10.02 23.63 3.42
CA ALA A 209 8.77 24.27 3.83
C ALA A 209 7.83 23.42 4.71
N CYS A 210 7.98 22.09 4.76
CA CYS A 210 6.94 21.21 5.33
C CYS A 210 7.23 20.73 6.76
N ALA A 211 7.51 21.62 7.74
CA ALA A 211 7.86 21.30 9.17
C ALA A 211 7.01 20.13 9.73
N ASN A 212 7.50 18.95 10.12
CA ASN A 212 8.44 18.58 11.21
C ASN A 212 9.09 17.20 10.86
N ALA A 213 10.42 17.06 10.90
CA ALA A 213 11.10 15.80 10.53
C ALA A 213 10.82 14.62 11.48
N THR A 214 10.27 14.91 12.66
CA THR A 214 9.85 13.91 13.65
C THR A 214 8.34 13.76 13.61
N GLY A 215 7.84 12.53 13.80
CA GLY A 215 6.40 12.25 13.75
C GLY A 215 5.88 11.91 12.35
N PHE A 216 6.58 11.05 11.62
CA PHE A 216 5.98 10.31 10.50
C PHE A 216 5.45 8.99 11.06
N GLY A 217 4.14 8.84 11.21
CA GLY A 217 3.51 7.72 11.91
C GLY A 217 3.78 6.35 11.28
N VAL A 218 4.24 6.33 10.02
CA VAL A 218 4.60 5.10 9.29
C VAL A 218 6.09 4.76 9.37
N ASN A 219 6.94 5.70 9.81
CA ASN A 219 8.39 5.50 9.80
C ASN A 219 8.81 4.36 10.75
N GLY A 220 9.70 3.49 10.27
CA GLY A 220 10.16 2.32 11.01
C GLY A 220 9.18 1.15 11.04
N LYS A 221 8.01 1.23 10.40
CA LYS A 221 7.07 0.11 10.32
C LYS A 221 7.33 -0.75 9.08
N PRO A 222 7.09 -2.07 9.14
CA PRO A 222 7.05 -2.90 7.95
C PRO A 222 5.89 -2.46 7.05
N GLY A 223 6.14 -2.39 5.74
CA GLY A 223 5.21 -1.80 4.79
C GLY A 223 5.64 -1.98 3.34
N PHE A 224 4.90 -1.30 2.47
CA PHE A 224 5.10 -1.28 1.03
C PHE A 224 6.06 -0.15 0.67
N ILE A 225 7.25 -0.52 0.22
CA ILE A 225 8.34 0.39 -0.18
C ILE A 225 8.85 0.01 -1.57
N GLY A 226 9.51 0.95 -2.26
CA GLY A 226 10.00 0.70 -3.61
C GLY A 226 8.88 0.71 -4.63
N LYS A 227 8.95 -0.14 -5.65
CA LYS A 227 8.02 -0.13 -6.79
C LYS A 227 7.43 -1.50 -7.09
N GLN A 228 6.12 -1.54 -7.18
CA GLN A 228 5.29 -2.62 -7.70
C GLN A 228 4.21 -1.97 -8.58
N VAL A 229 4.55 -1.77 -9.85
CA VAL A 229 3.68 -1.06 -10.81
C VAL A 229 2.60 -1.96 -11.42
N ALA A 230 2.68 -3.28 -11.23
CA ALA A 230 1.57 -4.17 -11.54
C ALA A 230 0.54 -4.13 -10.40
N THR A 231 -0.73 -4.03 -10.75
CA THR A 231 -1.83 -4.17 -9.78
C THR A 231 -1.91 -5.63 -9.34
N LEU A 232 -1.50 -5.90 -8.10
CA LEU A 232 -1.48 -7.25 -7.53
C LEU A 232 -2.53 -7.41 -6.44
N ARG A 233 -3.04 -8.63 -6.32
CA ARG A 233 -3.88 -9.07 -5.21
C ARG A 233 -2.99 -9.39 -4.01
N THR A 234 -3.21 -8.70 -2.90
CA THR A 234 -2.53 -8.91 -1.62
C THR A 234 -3.52 -9.42 -0.60
N GLU A 235 -3.07 -10.34 0.26
CA GLU A 235 -3.88 -10.96 1.30
C GLU A 235 -3.14 -10.92 2.63
N ILE A 236 -3.76 -10.30 3.64
CA ILE A 236 -3.15 -10.10 4.97
C ILE A 236 -4.07 -10.71 6.02
N GLN A 237 -3.55 -11.66 6.80
CA GLN A 237 -4.30 -12.25 7.90
C GLN A 237 -4.50 -11.21 9.03
N LEU A 238 -5.74 -11.10 9.50
CA LEU A 238 -6.09 -10.23 10.60
C LEU A 238 -5.72 -10.87 11.95
N PRO A 239 -5.17 -10.10 12.90
CA PRO A 239 -5.07 -10.54 14.29
C PRO A 239 -6.45 -10.87 14.86
N ALA A 240 -6.58 -11.96 15.62
CA ALA A 240 -7.86 -12.33 16.23
C ALA A 240 -8.43 -11.23 17.14
N SER A 241 -7.56 -10.39 17.73
CA SER A 241 -7.96 -9.28 18.60
C SER A 241 -8.69 -8.14 17.89
N VAL A 242 -8.64 -8.06 16.55
CA VAL A 242 -9.33 -7.01 15.77
C VAL A 242 -10.59 -7.53 15.08
N VAL A 243 -10.93 -8.81 15.23
CA VAL A 243 -12.17 -9.39 14.70
C VAL A 243 -13.31 -9.05 15.67
N THR A 244 -13.88 -7.86 15.49
CA THR A 244 -14.91 -7.24 16.35
C THR A 244 -16.08 -6.71 15.51
N ASP A 245 -17.12 -6.20 16.17
CA ASP A 245 -18.27 -5.53 15.55
C ASP A 245 -17.96 -4.11 15.03
N LYS A 246 -16.75 -3.59 15.29
CA LYS A 246 -16.32 -2.22 14.99
C LYS A 246 -14.93 -2.15 14.38
N MET A 247 -14.50 -3.26 13.77
CA MET A 247 -13.19 -3.36 13.14
C MET A 247 -13.02 -2.24 12.12
N ARG A 248 -11.82 -1.68 12.07
CA ARG A 248 -11.41 -0.74 11.03
C ARG A 248 -10.05 -1.12 10.50
N PHE A 249 -9.78 -0.72 9.27
CA PHE A 249 -8.45 -0.73 8.70
C PHE A 249 -8.14 0.60 8.02
N ARG A 250 -6.87 0.89 7.81
CA ARG A 250 -6.42 2.05 7.05
C ARG A 250 -5.15 1.78 6.27
N PHE A 251 -4.98 2.53 5.20
CA PHE A 251 -3.74 2.65 4.44
C PHE A 251 -3.11 3.98 4.78
N SER A 252 -1.99 3.97 5.48
CA SER A 252 -1.26 5.18 5.86
C SER A 252 -0.02 5.28 4.99
N THR A 253 0.30 6.46 4.48
CA THR A 253 1.47 6.68 3.64
C THR A 253 2.24 7.90 4.11
N ALA A 254 3.55 7.84 4.01
CA ALA A 254 4.37 9.02 4.18
C ALA A 254 5.54 9.08 3.22
N ALA A 255 5.92 10.31 2.92
CA ALA A 255 7.06 10.65 2.10
C ALA A 255 8.01 11.59 2.84
N GLY A 256 9.29 11.26 2.75
CA GLY A 256 10.37 12.06 3.29
C GLY A 256 10.60 13.34 2.53
N VAL A 257 11.66 14.01 2.92
CA VAL A 257 12.08 15.32 2.41
C VAL A 257 13.50 15.22 1.86
N SER A 258 13.81 16.01 0.83
CA SER A 258 15.14 16.08 0.20
C SER A 258 15.52 17.53 -0.08
N THR A 259 16.81 17.83 -0.34
CA THR A 259 17.27 19.23 -0.52
C THR A 259 16.63 19.96 -1.70
N ALA A 260 15.95 19.24 -2.58
CA ALA A 260 15.15 19.76 -3.67
C ALA A 260 13.71 20.15 -3.28
N THR A 261 13.22 19.75 -2.10
CA THR A 261 11.83 19.94 -1.63
C THR A 261 11.56 21.38 -1.19
N THR A 262 11.44 22.29 -2.16
CA THR A 262 11.17 23.71 -1.92
C THR A 262 9.70 24.10 -2.12
N ASN A 263 8.96 23.35 -2.92
CA ASN A 263 7.50 23.47 -3.12
C ASN A 263 6.92 22.14 -3.65
N ALA A 264 5.59 22.00 -3.62
CA ALA A 264 4.89 20.79 -4.04
C ALA A 264 5.18 20.40 -5.50
N ALA A 265 5.18 21.37 -6.43
CA ALA A 265 5.41 21.08 -7.85
C ALA A 265 6.84 20.56 -8.12
N ALA A 266 7.86 21.21 -7.54
CA ALA A 266 9.25 20.76 -7.62
C ALA A 266 9.49 19.42 -6.91
N SER A 267 8.63 19.07 -5.96
CA SER A 267 8.69 17.77 -5.33
C SER A 267 8.15 16.65 -6.23
N ARG A 268 7.01 16.85 -6.91
CA ARG A 268 6.35 15.82 -7.73
C ARG A 268 7.22 15.28 -8.86
N VAL A 269 8.12 16.11 -9.39
CA VAL A 269 9.06 15.70 -10.46
C VAL A 269 10.11 14.68 -9.98
N ASN A 270 10.29 14.51 -8.66
CA ASN A 270 11.28 13.58 -8.08
C ASN A 270 10.64 12.38 -7.36
N THR A 271 9.33 12.22 -7.46
CA THR A 271 8.53 11.14 -6.88
C THR A 271 7.85 10.35 -7.99
N ASP A 272 6.95 9.43 -7.63
CA ASP A 272 6.21 8.58 -8.55
C ASP A 272 4.72 8.59 -8.15
N PHE A 273 3.87 7.70 -8.69
CA PHE A 273 2.41 7.75 -8.45
C PHE A 273 1.95 7.36 -7.03
N GLY A 274 2.85 6.93 -6.15
CA GLY A 274 2.53 6.67 -4.75
C GLY A 274 1.84 5.33 -4.56
N TRP A 275 0.57 5.32 -4.17
CA TRP A 275 -0.18 4.09 -3.88
C TRP A 275 -1.58 4.16 -4.49
N ARG A 276 -2.04 3.06 -5.07
CA ARG A 276 -3.40 2.82 -5.53
C ARG A 276 -3.99 1.63 -4.77
N ILE A 277 -5.23 1.74 -4.30
CA ILE A 277 -5.95 0.71 -3.55
C ILE A 277 -7.31 0.48 -4.19
N ASP A 278 -7.64 -0.78 -4.42
CA ASP A 278 -8.86 -1.20 -5.10
C ASP A 278 -9.36 -2.56 -4.61
N ASP A 279 -10.60 -2.92 -4.96
CA ASP A 279 -11.21 -4.24 -4.77
C ASP A 279 -10.90 -4.90 -3.41
N ILE A 280 -11.38 -4.27 -2.33
CA ILE A 280 -11.15 -4.74 -0.97
C ILE A 280 -12.27 -5.71 -0.56
N SER A 281 -11.89 -6.86 -0.02
CA SER A 281 -12.81 -7.90 0.46
C SER A 281 -12.21 -8.67 1.64
N PHE A 282 -12.99 -9.58 2.21
CA PHE A 282 -12.56 -10.43 3.33
C PHE A 282 -12.79 -11.90 3.02
N VAL A 283 -11.89 -12.77 3.47
CA VAL A 283 -11.96 -14.21 3.23
C VAL A 283 -11.62 -15.03 4.49
N PRO A 284 -12.20 -16.24 4.65
CA PRO A 284 -11.77 -17.19 5.69
C PRO A 284 -10.32 -17.66 5.49
N LYS A 285 -9.66 -18.08 6.59
CA LYS A 285 -8.26 -18.57 6.61
C LYS A 285 -8.08 -19.87 7.38
#